data_AF-A0A482UKD9-F1
#
_entry.id   AF-A0A482UKD9-F1
#
_cell.length_a   1.000
_cell.length_b   1.000
_cell.length_c   1.000
_cell.angle_alpha   90.00
_cell.angle_beta   90.00
_cell.angle_gamma   90.00
#
_symmetry.space_group_name_H-M   'P 1'
#
loop_
_entity.id
_entity.type
_entity.pdbx_description
1 polymer ?
#
loop_
_entity_poly.entity_id
_entity_poly.type
_entity_poly.pdbx_seq_one_letter_code
_entity_poly.pdbx_strand_id
1 'polypeptide(L)'
;MRIISVNVNGIQAAAQRGLLSWLQAQNADVICLQDTRASALELDDPAYQLDGYFLYACDAEIPEQGGVALYSRLQPKAVITGLGFETADRYGRYLQADFDKVSIASLLVPSGHGGDANLNHKLKFMDDFAHYLDKQRRKRREYIYCGSLYVAHQKLDVKNWRDCQQDPGFLAPERAWLDEIFGNMGYIDALREVNREGDLFSWWPDTEQAEMLNLGWRFDYQILTSGLRRFVRSARLPRQPRFSQHAPLIVDYDWTLSL
;
A
#
# COMPACT_ATOMS: atom_id res chain seq x y z
N MET A 1 -5.20 11.20 13.65
CA MET A 1 -4.53 9.92 13.33
C MET A 1 -3.61 10.09 12.14
N ARG A 2 -2.40 9.54 12.16
CA ARG A 2 -1.46 9.49 11.03
C ARG A 2 -1.20 8.05 10.60
N ILE A 3 -1.34 7.78 9.31
CA ILE A 3 -1.05 6.47 8.72
C ILE A 3 0.00 6.63 7.63
N ILE A 4 1.03 5.79 7.70
CA ILE A 4 2.11 5.73 6.71
C ILE A 4 2.02 4.40 5.96
N SER A 5 2.12 4.44 4.63
CA SER A 5 2.28 3.26 3.78
C SER A 5 3.59 3.35 3.03
N VAL A 6 4.41 2.30 3.07
CA VAL A 6 5.68 2.23 2.32
C VAL A 6 5.86 0.82 1.78
N ASN A 7 5.97 0.69 0.47
CA ASN A 7 6.54 -0.51 -0.12
C ASN A 7 8.07 -0.47 0.03
N VAL A 8 8.64 -1.45 0.71
CA VAL A 8 10.05 -1.42 1.12
C VAL A 8 10.98 -2.18 0.16
N ASN A 9 10.45 -2.95 -0.80
CA ASN A 9 11.22 -3.84 -1.68
C ASN A 9 12.29 -4.65 -0.92
N GLY A 10 11.93 -5.22 0.23
CA GLY A 10 12.83 -5.88 1.17
C GLY A 10 13.13 -5.02 2.40
N ILE A 11 12.61 -5.42 3.56
CA ILE A 11 12.73 -4.66 4.81
C ILE A 11 14.20 -4.52 5.26
N GLN A 12 15.02 -5.55 5.06
CA GLN A 12 16.44 -5.51 5.44
C GLN A 12 17.20 -4.44 4.64
N ALA A 13 17.00 -4.38 3.32
CA ALA A 13 17.63 -3.38 2.46
C ALA A 13 17.16 -1.95 2.80
N ALA A 14 15.86 -1.79 3.08
CA ALA A 14 15.32 -0.50 3.49
C ALA A 14 15.80 -0.06 4.88
N ALA A 15 15.94 -0.99 5.83
CA ALA A 15 16.47 -0.74 7.16
C ALA A 15 17.93 -0.27 7.10
N GLN A 16 18.77 -0.89 6.28
CA GLN A 16 20.15 -0.45 6.03
C GLN A 16 20.24 0.98 5.46
N ARG A 17 19.22 1.41 4.72
CA ARG A 17 19.09 2.78 4.19
C ARG A 17 18.49 3.77 5.18
N GLY A 18 18.19 3.35 6.41
CA GLY A 18 17.67 4.21 7.48
C GLY A 18 16.15 4.31 7.57
N LEU A 19 15.40 3.35 7.02
CA LEU A 19 13.93 3.36 7.08
C LEU A 19 13.42 3.43 8.52
N LEU A 20 13.93 2.56 9.41
CA LEU A 20 13.39 2.41 10.76
C LEU A 20 13.61 3.67 11.61
N SER A 21 14.80 4.26 11.53
CA SER A 21 15.10 5.52 12.22
C SER A 21 14.24 6.67 11.72
N TRP A 22 13.96 6.71 10.40
CA TRP A 22 13.03 7.68 9.83
C TRP A 22 11.59 7.47 10.32
N LEU A 23 11.10 6.22 10.31
CA LEU A 23 9.75 5.86 10.76
C LEU A 23 9.52 6.23 12.24
N GLN A 24 10.50 5.95 13.10
CA GLN A 24 10.45 6.30 14.53
C GLN A 24 10.17 7.80 14.73
N ALA A 25 10.72 8.66 13.86
CA ALA A 25 10.57 10.11 13.94
C ALA A 25 9.27 10.66 13.31
N GLN A 26 8.49 9.85 12.57
CA GLN A 26 7.32 10.36 11.84
C GLN A 26 6.06 10.57 12.68
N ASN A 27 6.05 10.11 13.93
CA ASN A 27 4.91 10.19 14.84
C ASN A 27 3.61 9.57 14.25
N ALA A 28 3.73 8.43 13.57
CA ALA A 28 2.59 7.72 12.99
C ALA A 28 1.84 6.91 14.05
N ASP A 29 0.53 6.76 13.91
CA ASP A 29 -0.25 5.85 14.76
C ASP A 29 -0.16 4.42 14.24
N VAL A 30 -0.19 4.27 12.91
CA VAL A 30 -0.05 2.98 12.20
C VAL A 30 0.89 3.15 11.01
N ILE A 31 1.77 2.17 10.80
CA ILE A 31 2.69 2.09 9.66
C ILE A 31 2.44 0.76 8.95
N CYS A 32 2.14 0.81 7.66
CA CYS A 32 1.94 -0.35 6.82
C CYS A 32 3.15 -0.50 5.89
N LEU A 33 3.80 -1.66 5.94
CA LEU A 33 4.88 -2.03 5.04
C LEU A 33 4.41 -3.09 4.06
N GLN A 34 4.83 -2.96 2.80
CA GLN A 34 4.58 -3.92 1.73
C GLN A 34 5.90 -4.44 1.15
N ASP A 35 5.88 -5.67 0.63
CA ASP A 35 7.04 -6.36 0.03
C ASP A 35 8.20 -6.46 1.02
N THR A 36 7.94 -7.02 2.21
CA THR A 36 8.95 -7.14 3.27
C THR A 36 10.07 -8.10 2.90
N ARG A 37 9.78 -9.12 2.08
CA ARG A 37 10.71 -10.17 1.66
C ARG A 37 11.44 -10.86 2.82
N ALA A 38 10.74 -10.99 3.94
CA ALA A 38 11.25 -11.54 5.18
C ALA A 38 10.21 -12.47 5.79
N SER A 39 10.69 -13.56 6.36
CA SER A 39 9.88 -14.49 7.14
C SER A 39 9.47 -13.88 8.48
N ALA A 40 8.43 -14.44 9.10
CA ALA A 40 8.01 -14.02 10.43
C ALA A 40 9.15 -14.14 11.47
N LEU A 41 9.97 -15.20 11.37
CA LEU A 41 11.12 -15.41 12.26
C LEU A 41 12.19 -14.33 12.11
N GLU A 42 12.44 -13.84 10.90
CA GLU A 42 13.40 -12.75 10.66
C GLU A 42 12.87 -11.42 11.19
N LEU A 43 11.56 -11.18 11.11
CA LEU A 43 10.91 -9.96 11.62
C LEU A 43 10.82 -9.92 13.15
N ASP A 44 10.98 -11.06 13.83
CA ASP A 44 11.10 -11.12 15.29
C ASP A 44 12.45 -10.60 15.81
N ASP A 45 13.42 -10.33 14.93
CA ASP A 45 14.68 -9.69 15.32
C ASP A 45 14.41 -8.31 15.97
N PRO A 46 14.94 -8.03 17.17
CA PRO A 46 14.82 -6.73 17.83
C PRO A 46 15.24 -5.54 16.95
N ALA A 47 16.10 -5.76 15.95
CA ALA A 47 16.52 -4.74 15.01
C ALA A 47 15.37 -4.15 14.17
N TYR A 48 14.26 -4.87 13.98
CA TYR A 48 13.08 -4.40 13.26
C TYR A 48 12.00 -3.80 14.16
N GLN A 49 12.19 -3.79 15.48
CA GLN A 49 11.24 -3.22 16.42
C GLN A 49 11.34 -1.69 16.43
N LEU A 50 10.18 -1.02 16.56
CA LEU A 50 10.08 0.42 16.74
C LEU A 50 9.60 0.70 18.15
N ASP A 51 10.29 1.58 18.89
CA ASP A 51 9.96 1.87 20.28
C ASP A 51 8.53 2.41 20.39
N GLY A 52 7.71 1.73 21.21
CA GLY A 52 6.31 2.09 21.43
C GLY A 52 5.33 1.59 20.36
N TYR A 53 5.75 0.69 19.47
CA TYR A 53 4.89 0.04 18.49
C TYR A 53 4.83 -1.48 18.69
N PHE A 54 3.66 -2.05 18.44
CA PHE A 54 3.47 -3.48 18.24
C PHE A 54 3.68 -3.81 16.76
N LEU A 55 4.52 -4.79 16.48
CA LEU A 55 4.77 -5.31 15.14
C LEU A 55 3.91 -6.55 14.88
N TYR A 56 3.21 -6.54 13.74
CA TYR A 56 2.51 -7.69 13.18
C TYR A 56 3.00 -7.92 11.77
N ALA A 57 3.17 -9.18 11.38
CA ALA A 57 3.66 -9.55 10.06
C ALA A 57 2.88 -10.72 9.48
N CYS A 58 2.82 -10.78 8.15
CA CYS A 58 2.37 -11.92 7.39
C CYS A 58 3.39 -12.16 6.28
N ASP A 59 4.06 -13.30 6.30
CA ASP A 59 5.06 -13.69 5.32
C ASP A 59 4.45 -14.56 4.20
N ALA A 60 5.19 -14.66 3.10
CA ALA A 60 4.89 -15.57 2.00
C ALA A 60 5.46 -16.96 2.29
N GLU A 61 4.90 -18.01 1.67
CA GLU A 61 5.48 -19.37 1.72
C GLU A 61 6.95 -19.38 1.27
N ILE A 62 7.25 -18.56 0.27
CA ILE A 62 8.60 -18.24 -0.20
C ILE A 62 8.83 -16.77 0.13
N PRO A 63 9.59 -16.44 1.19
CA PRO A 63 9.65 -15.10 1.77
C PRO A 63 9.90 -13.99 0.75
N GLU A 64 10.81 -14.19 -0.21
CA GLU A 64 11.19 -13.19 -1.21
C GLU A 64 10.09 -12.81 -2.22
N GLN A 65 8.96 -13.54 -2.26
CA GLN A 65 7.87 -13.32 -3.21
C GLN A 65 6.78 -12.35 -2.69
N GLY A 66 6.90 -11.88 -1.45
CA GLY A 66 5.96 -10.92 -0.89
C GLY A 66 6.23 -10.60 0.58
N GLY A 67 5.17 -10.76 1.38
CA GLY A 67 5.15 -10.38 2.78
C GLY A 67 4.74 -8.93 3.02
N VAL A 68 3.98 -8.73 4.09
CA VAL A 68 3.53 -7.42 4.56
C VAL A 68 3.71 -7.33 6.07
N ALA A 69 3.92 -6.12 6.57
CA ALA A 69 3.99 -5.85 8.00
C ALA A 69 3.15 -4.63 8.38
N LEU A 70 2.78 -4.55 9.66
CA LEU A 70 2.01 -3.47 10.24
C LEU A 70 2.56 -3.16 11.63
N TYR A 71 3.01 -1.93 11.84
CA TYR A 71 3.32 -1.40 13.16
C TYR A 71 2.14 -0.57 13.65
N SER A 72 1.77 -0.73 14.92
CA SER A 72 0.70 0.05 15.54
C SER A 72 1.08 0.48 16.95
N ARG A 73 0.81 1.74 17.32
CA ARG A 73 1.01 2.20 18.71
C ARG A 73 0.02 1.58 19.69
N LEU A 74 -1.21 1.38 19.23
CA LEU A 74 -2.26 0.72 20.01
C LEU A 74 -2.30 -0.76 19.65
N GLN A 75 -2.45 -1.63 20.64
CA GLN A 75 -2.62 -3.05 20.40
C GLN A 75 -4.03 -3.29 19.80
N PRO A 76 -4.17 -3.67 18.51
CA PRO A 76 -5.47 -3.86 17.87
C PRO A 76 -6.30 -4.93 18.57
N LYS A 77 -7.64 -4.82 18.45
CA LYS A 77 -8.61 -5.80 18.97
C LYS A 77 -8.42 -7.18 18.35
N ALA A 78 -8.08 -7.21 17.07
CA ALA A 78 -7.77 -8.43 16.33
C ALA A 78 -6.79 -8.12 15.20
N VAL A 79 -6.01 -9.12 14.83
CA VAL A 79 -5.14 -9.09 13.66
C VAL A 79 -5.53 -10.28 12.79
N ILE A 80 -5.80 -10.00 11.51
CA ILE A 80 -6.29 -10.97 10.54
C ILE A 80 -5.35 -10.96 9.35
N THR A 81 -4.92 -12.14 8.91
CA THR A 81 -4.14 -12.33 7.69
C THR A 81 -4.98 -12.99 6.61
N GLY A 82 -4.58 -12.77 5.36
CA GLY A 82 -5.22 -13.39 4.21
C GLY A 82 -6.59 -12.81 3.83
N LEU A 83 -6.97 -13.07 2.60
CA LEU A 83 -8.23 -12.63 1.97
C LEU A 83 -9.14 -13.81 1.59
N GLY A 84 -8.66 -15.04 1.76
CA GLY A 84 -9.41 -16.26 1.44
C GLY A 84 -9.29 -16.69 -0.02
N PHE A 85 -8.22 -16.27 -0.71
CA PHE A 85 -7.89 -16.71 -2.05
C PHE A 85 -6.37 -16.87 -2.23
N GLU A 86 -5.98 -17.81 -3.09
CA GLU A 86 -4.61 -18.34 -3.16
C GLU A 86 -3.55 -17.27 -3.46
N THR A 87 -3.83 -16.37 -4.41
CA THR A 87 -2.88 -15.33 -4.86
C THR A 87 -2.58 -14.27 -3.80
N ALA A 88 -3.36 -14.20 -2.71
CA ALA A 88 -3.04 -13.39 -1.54
C ALA A 88 -2.43 -14.23 -0.41
N ASP A 89 -3.08 -15.34 -0.07
CA ASP A 89 -2.81 -16.08 1.16
C ASP A 89 -1.46 -16.81 1.11
N ARG A 90 -1.08 -17.38 -0.03
CA ARG A 90 0.23 -18.05 -0.20
C ARG A 90 1.41 -17.09 -0.24
N TYR A 91 1.14 -15.82 -0.58
CA TYR A 91 2.17 -14.80 -0.83
C TYR A 91 2.26 -13.75 0.29
N GLY A 92 1.53 -13.93 1.40
CA GLY A 92 1.56 -12.99 2.52
C GLY A 92 1.21 -11.56 2.12
N ARG A 93 0.22 -11.37 1.25
CA ARG A 93 -0.08 -10.06 0.62
C ARG A 93 -1.10 -9.20 1.35
N TYR A 94 -1.64 -9.68 2.46
CA TYR A 94 -2.67 -8.98 3.21
C TYR A 94 -2.57 -9.21 4.71
N LEU A 95 -2.57 -8.10 5.46
CA LEU A 95 -2.59 -8.08 6.91
C LEU A 95 -3.49 -6.93 7.37
N GLN A 96 -4.45 -7.21 8.23
CA GLN A 96 -5.44 -6.27 8.73
C GLN A 96 -5.38 -6.19 10.26
N ALA A 97 -5.37 -4.97 10.78
CA ALA A 97 -5.51 -4.67 12.20
C ALA A 97 -6.87 -4.02 12.46
N ASP A 98 -7.64 -4.60 13.38
CA ASP A 98 -8.97 -4.15 13.74
C ASP A 98 -8.95 -3.25 14.97
N PHE A 99 -9.50 -2.05 14.84
CA PHE A 99 -9.66 -1.07 15.92
C PHE A 99 -11.15 -0.79 16.17
N ASP A 100 -11.48 0.20 17.00
CA ASP A 100 -12.86 0.65 17.14
C ASP A 100 -13.35 1.30 15.83
N LYS A 101 -14.43 0.76 15.28
CA LYS A 101 -15.13 1.22 14.05
C LYS A 101 -14.35 1.23 12.74
N VAL A 102 -13.01 1.24 12.79
CA VAL A 102 -12.13 1.22 11.62
C VAL A 102 -11.16 0.04 11.66
N SER A 103 -10.86 -0.52 10.50
CA SER A 103 -9.75 -1.47 10.30
C SER A 103 -8.74 -0.90 9.32
N ILE A 104 -7.47 -1.09 9.62
CA ILE A 104 -6.35 -0.62 8.79
C ILE A 104 -5.63 -1.85 8.27
N ALA A 105 -5.43 -1.94 6.96
CA ALA A 105 -4.82 -3.09 6.33
C ALA A 105 -3.63 -2.69 5.44
N SER A 106 -2.58 -3.51 5.46
CA SER A 106 -1.49 -3.48 4.50
C SER A 106 -1.79 -4.45 3.37
N LEU A 107 -1.71 -3.99 2.12
CA LEU A 107 -2.05 -4.74 0.92
C LEU A 107 -0.93 -4.63 -0.12
N LEU A 108 -0.49 -5.77 -0.64
CA LEU A 108 0.48 -5.85 -1.73
C LEU A 108 -0.16 -6.54 -2.95
N VAL A 109 -0.21 -5.86 -4.08
CA VAL A 109 -0.57 -6.47 -5.37
C VAL A 109 0.73 -6.87 -6.08
N PRO A 110 0.78 -8.00 -6.82
CA PRO A 110 1.93 -8.29 -7.67
C PRO A 110 2.11 -7.24 -8.77
N SER A 111 3.36 -6.91 -9.11
CA SER A 111 3.66 -5.84 -10.05
C SER A 111 3.21 -6.11 -11.49
N GLY A 112 3.11 -7.39 -11.87
CA GLY A 112 2.80 -7.82 -13.25
C GLY A 112 3.97 -7.66 -14.22
N HIS A 113 5.14 -7.24 -13.73
CA HIS A 113 6.36 -7.14 -14.52
C HIS A 113 7.05 -8.51 -14.64
N GLY A 114 7.83 -8.72 -15.70
CA GLY A 114 8.61 -9.96 -15.89
C GLY A 114 7.91 -11.06 -16.71
N GLY A 115 6.89 -10.70 -17.50
CA GLY A 115 6.27 -11.57 -18.51
C GLY A 115 4.80 -11.92 -18.23
N ASP A 116 4.18 -12.58 -19.21
CA ASP A 116 2.73 -12.85 -19.23
C ASP A 116 2.22 -13.63 -18.02
N ALA A 117 3.04 -14.55 -17.48
CA ALA A 117 2.66 -15.32 -16.28
C ALA A 117 2.44 -14.40 -15.06
N ASN A 118 3.30 -13.41 -14.85
CA ASN A 118 3.18 -12.46 -13.75
C ASN A 118 2.02 -11.48 -13.97
N LEU A 119 1.80 -11.06 -15.22
CA LEU A 119 0.65 -10.23 -15.56
C LEU A 119 -0.67 -10.98 -15.33
N ASN A 120 -0.77 -12.23 -15.77
CA ASN A 120 -1.96 -13.07 -15.52
C ASN A 120 -2.20 -13.27 -14.02
N HIS A 121 -1.14 -13.47 -13.24
CA HIS A 121 -1.24 -13.55 -11.78
C HIS A 121 -1.80 -12.24 -11.19
N LYS A 122 -1.32 -11.09 -11.66
CA LYS A 122 -1.83 -9.77 -11.25
C LYS A 122 -3.30 -9.58 -11.59
N LEU A 123 -3.70 -9.86 -12.83
CA LEU A 123 -5.10 -9.74 -13.25
C LEU A 123 -6.01 -10.65 -12.41
N LYS A 124 -5.58 -11.89 -12.14
CA LYS A 124 -6.32 -12.80 -11.25
C LYS A 124 -6.48 -12.24 -9.83
N PHE A 125 -5.42 -11.68 -9.26
CA PHE A 125 -5.48 -11.02 -7.95
C PHE A 125 -6.47 -9.84 -7.97
N MET A 126 -6.43 -9.01 -9.01
CA MET A 126 -7.31 -7.85 -9.15
C MET A 126 -8.79 -8.24 -9.19
N ASP A 127 -9.14 -9.28 -9.95
CA ASP A 127 -10.52 -9.79 -10.05
C ASP A 127 -11.01 -10.34 -8.71
N ASP A 128 -10.19 -11.17 -8.04
CA ASP A 128 -10.55 -11.76 -6.75
C ASP A 128 -10.65 -10.68 -5.66
N PHE A 129 -9.79 -9.67 -5.70
CA PHE A 129 -9.84 -8.53 -4.78
C PHE A 129 -11.06 -7.63 -5.01
N ALA A 130 -11.44 -7.38 -6.27
CA ALA A 130 -12.66 -6.66 -6.58
C ALA A 130 -13.90 -7.38 -6.02
N HIS A 131 -13.94 -8.71 -6.13
CA HIS A 131 -14.99 -9.52 -5.53
C HIS A 131 -14.99 -9.46 -3.99
N TYR A 132 -13.81 -9.45 -3.37
CA TYR A 132 -13.67 -9.24 -1.93
C TYR A 132 -14.21 -7.87 -1.51
N LEU A 133 -13.83 -6.79 -2.22
CA LEU A 133 -14.27 -5.44 -1.93
C LEU A 133 -15.79 -5.29 -2.05
N ASP A 134 -16.42 -5.87 -3.07
CA ASP A 134 -17.87 -5.82 -3.22
C ASP A 134 -18.60 -6.48 -2.04
N LYS A 135 -18.07 -7.59 -1.52
CA LYS A 135 -18.58 -8.20 -0.27
C LYS A 135 -18.38 -7.29 0.93
N GLN A 136 -17.25 -6.59 1.04
CA GLN A 136 -16.96 -5.72 2.18
C GLN A 136 -17.86 -4.48 2.23
N ARG A 137 -18.36 -3.98 1.10
CA ARG A 137 -19.24 -2.80 1.04
C ARG A 137 -20.49 -2.89 1.92
N ARG A 138 -20.94 -4.12 2.23
CA ARG A 138 -22.13 -4.37 3.06
C ARG A 138 -21.83 -4.28 4.56
N LYS A 139 -20.56 -4.21 4.95
CA LYS A 139 -20.17 -4.10 6.36
C LYS A 139 -20.32 -2.66 6.83
N ARG A 140 -20.67 -2.50 8.11
CA ARG A 140 -20.79 -1.19 8.77
C ARG A 140 -19.46 -0.62 9.27
N ARG A 141 -18.40 -1.43 9.20
CA ARG A 141 -17.06 -1.05 9.65
C ARG A 141 -16.37 -0.29 8.53
N GLU A 142 -15.61 0.73 8.88
CA GLU A 142 -14.78 1.47 7.95
C GLU A 142 -13.45 0.75 7.72
N TYR A 143 -12.88 0.89 6.52
CA TYR A 143 -11.61 0.28 6.14
C TYR A 143 -10.67 1.30 5.52
N ILE A 144 -9.39 1.18 5.85
CA ILE A 144 -8.28 1.88 5.22
C ILE A 144 -7.33 0.82 4.68
N TYR A 145 -7.28 0.66 3.36
CA TYR A 145 -6.34 -0.24 2.70
C TYR A 145 -5.12 0.54 2.22
N CYS A 146 -4.03 0.41 2.96
CA CYS A 146 -2.70 0.88 2.58
C CYS A 146 -2.12 -0.07 1.53
N GLY A 147 -2.33 0.25 0.26
CA GLY A 147 -2.08 -0.64 -0.86
C GLY A 147 -0.95 -0.17 -1.77
N SER A 148 0.03 -1.04 -2.01
CA SER A 148 0.93 -0.95 -3.16
C SER A 148 0.32 -1.75 -4.30
N LEU A 149 -0.40 -1.06 -5.19
CA LEU A 149 -1.23 -1.70 -6.21
C LEU A 149 -0.49 -1.99 -7.51
N TYR A 150 0.65 -1.33 -7.74
CA TYR A 150 1.34 -1.30 -9.03
C TYR A 150 0.43 -0.93 -10.21
N VAL A 151 -0.60 -0.11 -9.96
CA VAL A 151 -1.50 0.41 -11.00
C VAL A 151 -1.64 1.91 -10.79
N ALA A 152 -1.44 2.69 -11.84
CA ALA A 152 -1.72 4.11 -11.86
C ALA A 152 -3.11 4.35 -12.44
N HIS A 153 -3.93 5.14 -11.75
CA HIS A 153 -5.35 5.32 -12.09
C HIS A 153 -5.54 6.20 -13.32
N GLN A 154 -5.05 7.44 -13.24
CA GLN A 154 -5.32 8.48 -14.22
C GLN A 154 -4.07 8.93 -14.96
N LYS A 155 -4.23 9.69 -16.05
CA LYS A 155 -3.11 10.25 -16.84
C LYS A 155 -2.16 11.13 -16.02
N LEU A 156 -2.68 11.74 -14.96
CA LEU A 156 -1.92 12.59 -14.04
C LEU A 156 -1.09 11.80 -13.02
N ASP A 157 -1.32 10.48 -12.91
CA ASP A 157 -0.61 9.56 -12.02
C ASP A 157 0.64 8.95 -12.68
N VAL A 158 0.91 9.28 -13.95
CA VAL A 158 2.06 8.75 -14.70
C VAL A 158 2.71 9.85 -15.52
N LYS A 159 4.04 9.96 -15.44
CA LYS A 159 4.78 10.82 -16.36
C LYS A 159 4.81 10.19 -17.75
N ASN A 160 4.53 10.98 -18.79
CA ASN A 160 4.49 10.51 -20.19
C ASN A 160 3.48 9.38 -20.46
N TRP A 161 2.24 9.54 -19.95
CA TRP A 161 1.15 8.55 -20.03
C TRP A 161 0.90 7.92 -21.42
N ARG A 162 1.29 8.56 -22.53
CA ARG A 162 1.09 8.04 -23.89
C ARG A 162 1.95 6.81 -24.17
N ASP A 163 3.19 6.83 -23.70
CA ASP A 163 4.15 5.76 -23.94
C ASP A 163 3.85 4.58 -23.00
N CYS A 164 3.42 4.89 -21.78
CA CYS A 164 3.12 3.96 -20.70
C CYS A 164 1.86 3.09 -20.91
N GLN A 165 1.07 3.31 -21.97
CA GLN A 165 -0.22 2.60 -22.14
C GLN A 165 -0.09 1.11 -22.46
N GLN A 166 1.10 0.69 -22.91
CA GLN A 166 1.41 -0.71 -23.23
C GLN A 166 2.16 -1.41 -22.11
N ASP A 167 2.51 -0.70 -21.04
CA ASP A 167 3.29 -1.23 -19.93
C ASP A 167 2.39 -1.66 -18.76
N PRO A 168 2.70 -2.79 -18.09
CA PRO A 168 2.04 -3.18 -16.85
C PRO A 168 2.11 -2.07 -15.80
N GLY A 169 0.95 -1.70 -15.27
CA GLY A 169 0.74 -0.60 -14.35
C GLY A 169 -0.05 0.57 -14.95
N PHE A 170 -0.20 0.63 -16.27
CA PHE A 170 -1.11 1.57 -16.94
C PHE A 170 -1.78 0.96 -18.17
N LEU A 171 -2.04 -0.35 -18.14
CA LEU A 171 -2.86 -1.01 -19.16
C LEU A 171 -4.33 -0.61 -19.02
N ALA A 172 -5.07 -0.69 -20.12
CA ALA A 172 -6.52 -0.44 -20.13
C ALA A 172 -7.33 -1.23 -19.08
N PRO A 173 -7.16 -2.57 -18.94
CA PRO A 173 -7.87 -3.33 -17.91
C PRO A 173 -7.50 -2.91 -16.47
N GLU A 174 -6.25 -2.52 -16.23
CA GLU A 174 -5.79 -2.09 -14.90
C GLU A 174 -6.41 -0.76 -14.49
N ARG A 175 -6.50 0.20 -15.42
CA ARG A 175 -7.22 1.45 -15.16
C ARG A 175 -8.71 1.23 -14.94
N ALA A 176 -9.33 0.38 -15.76
CA ALA A 176 -10.74 0.05 -15.63
C ALA A 176 -11.07 -0.58 -14.27
N TRP A 177 -10.15 -1.37 -13.70
CA TRP A 177 -10.27 -1.92 -12.36
C TRP A 177 -10.26 -0.83 -11.27
N LEU A 178 -9.37 0.17 -11.36
CA LEU A 178 -9.40 1.31 -10.43
C LEU A 178 -10.62 2.22 -10.65
N ASP A 179 -11.08 2.38 -11.90
CA ASP A 179 -12.34 3.08 -12.21
C ASP A 179 -13.54 2.39 -11.55
N GLU A 180 -13.57 1.05 -11.52
CA GLU A 180 -14.61 0.29 -10.83
C GLU A 180 -14.55 0.50 -9.31
N ILE A 181 -13.35 0.41 -8.71
CA ILE A 181 -13.16 0.56 -7.26
C ILE A 181 -13.53 1.98 -6.79
N PHE A 182 -12.99 3.02 -7.44
CA PHE A 182 -13.20 4.40 -7.02
C PHE A 182 -14.49 5.03 -7.56
N GLY A 183 -15.05 4.46 -8.63
CA GLY A 183 -16.31 4.91 -9.23
C GLY A 183 -17.51 4.12 -8.70
N ASN A 184 -17.77 2.96 -9.30
CA ASN A 184 -18.99 2.18 -9.08
C ASN A 184 -19.08 1.56 -7.67
N MET A 185 -17.94 1.11 -7.12
CA MET A 185 -17.89 0.56 -5.77
C MET A 185 -17.94 1.65 -4.69
N GLY A 186 -17.56 2.89 -5.03
CA GLY A 186 -17.64 4.05 -4.13
C GLY A 186 -16.56 4.08 -3.05
N TYR A 187 -15.45 3.36 -3.24
CA TYR A 187 -14.25 3.57 -2.44
C TYR A 187 -13.60 4.90 -2.81
N ILE A 188 -12.75 5.40 -1.93
CA ILE A 188 -12.18 6.74 -2.02
C ILE A 188 -10.66 6.65 -2.04
N ASP A 189 -10.03 7.40 -2.93
CA ASP A 189 -8.58 7.61 -2.93
C ASP A 189 -8.24 8.76 -1.97
N ALA A 190 -7.60 8.45 -0.85
CA ALA A 190 -7.28 9.42 0.19
C ALA A 190 -6.49 10.63 -0.34
N LEU A 191 -5.53 10.41 -1.26
CA LEU A 191 -4.71 11.51 -1.77
C LEU A 191 -5.55 12.48 -2.60
N ARG A 192 -6.47 11.96 -3.41
CA ARG A 192 -7.27 12.74 -4.36
C ARG A 192 -8.38 13.57 -3.69
N GLU A 193 -8.73 13.24 -2.45
CA GLU A 193 -9.67 14.05 -1.66
C GLU A 193 -9.08 15.40 -1.25
N VAL A 194 -7.78 15.47 -1.01
CA VAL A 194 -7.11 16.68 -0.53
C VAL A 194 -6.15 17.29 -1.55
N ASN A 195 -5.68 16.53 -2.53
CA ASN A 195 -4.77 17.01 -3.56
C ASN A 195 -5.12 16.47 -4.96
N ARG A 196 -5.37 17.39 -5.90
CA ARG A 196 -5.69 17.10 -7.30
C ARG A 196 -4.59 17.53 -8.27
N GLU A 197 -3.44 17.94 -7.75
CA GLU A 197 -2.27 18.26 -8.55
C GLU A 197 -1.68 17.00 -9.19
N GLY A 198 -1.02 17.20 -10.33
CA GLY A 198 -0.22 16.18 -11.00
C GLY A 198 1.20 16.12 -10.43
N ASP A 199 2.06 15.32 -11.06
CA ASP A 199 3.46 15.12 -10.69
C ASP A 199 3.70 14.59 -9.25
N LEU A 200 2.66 13.99 -8.65
CA LEU A 200 2.70 13.28 -7.38
C LEU A 200 2.84 11.78 -7.65
N PHE A 201 4.07 11.29 -7.62
CA PHE A 201 4.40 9.91 -7.91
C PHE A 201 4.88 9.19 -6.64
N SER A 202 4.77 7.86 -6.66
CA SER A 202 5.17 7.02 -5.55
C SER A 202 6.16 5.95 -5.94
N TRP A 203 6.44 5.72 -7.23
CA TRP A 203 7.42 4.74 -7.72
C TRP A 203 8.21 5.28 -8.90
N TRP A 204 9.50 4.94 -8.97
CA TRP A 204 10.38 5.25 -10.09
C TRP A 204 11.22 4.02 -10.48
N PRO A 205 11.47 3.81 -11.78
CA PRO A 205 12.49 2.86 -12.24
C PRO A 205 13.86 3.21 -11.66
N ASP A 206 14.69 2.19 -11.40
CA ASP A 206 16.04 2.35 -10.83
C ASP A 206 17.05 2.84 -11.89
N THR A 207 16.83 4.06 -12.38
CA THR A 207 17.70 4.74 -13.35
C THR A 207 17.88 6.20 -12.95
N GLU A 208 19.09 6.74 -13.10
CA GLU A 208 19.37 8.14 -12.79
C GLU A 208 18.51 9.10 -13.63
N GLN A 209 18.22 8.74 -14.88
CA GLN A 209 17.38 9.51 -15.77
C GLN A 209 15.93 9.60 -15.27
N ALA A 210 15.35 8.49 -14.80
CA ALA A 210 14.00 8.49 -14.25
C ALA A 210 13.91 9.36 -13.00
N GLU A 211 14.95 9.37 -12.18
CA GLU A 211 15.07 10.31 -11.07
C GLU A 211 15.13 11.75 -11.62
N MET A 212 16.15 12.13 -12.39
CA MET A 212 16.34 13.52 -12.82
C MET A 212 15.12 14.12 -13.54
N LEU A 213 14.45 13.36 -14.40
CA LEU A 213 13.30 13.81 -15.19
C LEU A 213 11.95 13.58 -14.49
N ASN A 214 11.95 13.04 -13.28
CA ASN A 214 10.75 12.67 -12.52
C ASN A 214 9.81 11.75 -13.31
N LEU A 215 10.37 10.71 -13.95
CA LEU A 215 9.61 9.70 -14.71
C LEU A 215 8.94 8.71 -13.75
N GLY A 216 8.01 9.22 -12.96
CA GLY A 216 7.36 8.48 -11.88
C GLY A 216 5.95 7.99 -12.22
N TRP A 217 5.51 7.04 -11.40
CA TRP A 217 4.18 6.44 -11.41
C TRP A 217 3.60 6.49 -10.00
N ARG A 218 2.29 6.70 -9.85
CA ARG A 218 1.61 6.59 -8.55
C ARG A 218 0.99 5.19 -8.41
N PHE A 219 1.65 4.35 -7.63
CA PHE A 219 1.26 2.97 -7.36
C PHE A 219 0.79 2.73 -5.92
N ASP A 220 1.04 3.68 -5.02
CA ASP A 220 0.75 3.54 -3.60
C ASP A 220 -0.47 4.40 -3.22
N TYR A 221 -1.42 3.76 -2.53
CA TYR A 221 -2.72 4.33 -2.21
C TYR A 221 -3.11 4.04 -0.76
N GLN A 222 -3.94 4.92 -0.19
CA GLN A 222 -4.81 4.55 0.92
C GLN A 222 -6.24 4.57 0.40
N ILE A 223 -6.78 3.38 0.13
CA ILE A 223 -8.16 3.20 -0.35
C ILE A 223 -9.08 3.20 0.87
N LEU A 224 -10.06 4.10 0.89
CA LEU A 224 -10.94 4.29 2.03
C LEU A 224 -12.35 3.86 1.69
N THR A 225 -13.06 3.32 2.69
CA THR A 225 -14.52 3.29 2.66
C THR A 225 -15.10 4.71 2.65
N SER A 226 -16.27 4.86 2.04
CA SER A 226 -16.89 6.19 1.82
C SER A 226 -17.12 7.02 3.08
N GLY A 227 -17.33 6.38 4.25
CA GLY A 227 -17.53 7.06 5.53
C GLY A 227 -16.31 7.84 6.01
N LEU A 228 -15.10 7.44 5.59
CA LEU A 228 -13.84 8.09 5.98
C LEU A 228 -13.44 9.29 5.09
N ARG A 229 -14.14 9.51 3.97
CA ARG A 229 -13.81 10.54 2.97
C ARG A 229 -13.54 11.92 3.57
N ARG A 230 -14.43 12.37 4.46
CA ARG A 230 -14.38 13.73 5.05
C ARG A 230 -13.36 13.88 6.17
N PHE A 231 -12.76 12.77 6.61
CA PHE A 231 -11.77 12.78 7.68
C PHE A 231 -10.34 12.93 7.16
N VAL A 232 -10.11 12.87 5.84
CA VAL A 232 -8.77 13.09 5.28
C VAL A 232 -8.40 14.57 5.42
N ARG A 233 -7.36 14.86 6.20
CA ARG A 233 -6.88 16.22 6.44
C ARG A 233 -5.74 16.60 5.51
N SER A 234 -4.76 15.71 5.33
CA SER A 234 -3.66 15.94 4.39
C SER A 234 -3.08 14.62 3.88
N ALA A 235 -2.55 14.62 2.65
CA ALA A 235 -1.90 13.47 2.04
C ALA A 235 -0.65 13.93 1.30
N ARG A 236 0.46 13.21 1.48
CA ARG A 236 1.78 13.59 0.95
C ARG A 236 2.54 12.37 0.48
N LEU A 237 3.23 12.54 -0.65
CA LEU A 237 4.23 11.62 -1.21
C LEU A 237 5.58 12.36 -1.25
N PRO A 238 6.28 12.49 -0.10
CA PRO A 238 7.61 13.06 -0.07
C PRO A 238 8.55 12.26 -0.98
N ARG A 239 9.15 12.95 -1.96
CA ARG A 239 10.12 12.34 -2.87
C ARG A 239 11.41 11.90 -2.16
N GLN A 240 11.80 12.63 -1.11
CA GLN A 240 12.96 12.33 -0.27
C GLN A 240 12.58 12.53 1.20
N PRO A 241 13.15 11.74 2.13
CA PRO A 241 14.03 10.59 1.88
C PRO A 241 13.26 9.39 1.30
N ARG A 242 13.95 8.55 0.53
CA ARG A 242 13.43 7.27 0.02
C ARG A 242 14.30 6.10 0.46
N PHE A 243 13.68 4.96 0.70
CA PHE A 243 14.34 3.74 1.19
C PHE A 243 14.26 2.58 0.19
N SER A 244 13.35 2.67 -0.77
CA SER A 244 13.17 1.71 -1.86
C SER A 244 12.96 2.48 -3.18
N GLN A 245 12.51 1.79 -4.22
CA GLN A 245 12.01 2.43 -5.44
C GLN A 245 10.72 3.22 -5.20
N HIS A 246 10.08 3.01 -4.04
CA HIS A 246 8.86 3.68 -3.64
C HIS A 246 9.09 4.85 -2.68
N ALA A 247 8.25 5.89 -2.79
CA ALA A 247 8.14 6.95 -1.80
C ALA A 247 7.11 6.58 -0.71
N PRO A 248 7.33 7.00 0.54
CA PRO A 248 6.32 6.87 1.58
C PRO A 248 5.05 7.66 1.27
N LEU A 249 3.89 7.03 1.41
CA LEU A 249 2.60 7.69 1.43
C LEU A 249 2.20 8.02 2.87
N ILE A 250 2.14 9.30 3.20
CA ILE A 250 1.79 9.79 4.53
C ILE A 250 0.43 10.47 4.45
N VAL A 251 -0.55 9.99 5.23
CA VAL A 251 -1.89 10.57 5.29
C VAL A 251 -2.26 10.87 6.74
N ASP A 252 -2.70 12.11 6.95
CA ASP A 252 -3.22 12.61 8.22
C ASP A 252 -4.75 12.64 8.16
N TYR A 253 -5.39 12.09 9.19
CA TYR A 253 -6.83 12.02 9.35
C TYR A 253 -7.29 12.74 10.61
N ASP A 254 -8.40 13.46 10.53
CA ASP A 254 -9.16 14.03 11.66
C ASP A 254 -10.01 12.96 12.37
N TRP A 255 -9.40 11.80 12.57
CA TRP A 255 -9.96 10.65 13.28
C TRP A 255 -9.11 10.34 14.51
N THR A 256 -9.74 9.99 15.62
CA THR A 256 -9.07 9.51 16.83
C THR A 256 -9.10 7.99 16.80
N LEU A 257 -7.93 7.37 16.66
CA LEU A 257 -7.81 5.91 16.72
C LEU A 257 -8.05 5.46 18.17
N SER A 258 -8.97 4.52 18.37
CA SER A 258 -9.32 3.98 19.68
C SER A 258 -9.52 2.48 19.63
N LEU A 259 -9.46 1.83 20.80
CA LEU A 259 -9.67 0.40 20.94
C LEU A 259 -11.13 0.04 20.96
#